data_AF-U6LNH3-F1
#
_entry.id   AF-U6LNH3-F1
#
_cell.length_a   1.000
_cell.length_b   1.000
_cell.length_c   1.000
_cell.angle_alpha   90.00
_cell.angle_beta   90.00
_cell.angle_gamma   90.00
#
_symmetry.space_group_name_H-M   'P 1'
#
loop_
_entity.id
_entity.type
_entity.pdbx_description
1 polymer ?
#
loop_
_entity_poly.entity_id
_entity_poly.type
_entity_poly.pdbx_seq_one_letter_code
_entity_poly.pdbx_strand_id
1 'polypeptide(L)'
;MREASCCSSKRGLYHSSREDKLLLPGPYLAAAEWEQQQQAAATVLQRYARAWAARREAQQRRQQRQQQQQQQQQQQQRKQWEAAQEQLLPQQLLPLQQPSHLLQQEQLLPQQLLPLQQPSKEQAQQQKRKALLLLLQQETQLLQRIEGLKQQAEQQRQQQQQQLLLAKMGEPLIWVQSNAETAAVYTPETEYACALYKLYQLLQQGPLEGAPRLGVLAAARAAVGPHGGPTAAELVELLQREELLLQRGCCSKLLLSGLRQ
;
A
#
# COMPACT_ATOMS: atom_id res chain seq x y z
N MET A 1 68.98 18.18 35.98
CA MET A 1 69.84 17.02 35.63
C MET A 1 70.24 16.33 36.91
N ARG A 2 70.35 15.00 36.91
CA ARG A 2 70.96 14.29 38.04
C ARG A 2 72.44 14.10 37.69
N GLU A 3 73.30 14.72 38.47
CA GLU A 3 74.75 14.63 38.29
C GLU A 3 75.28 13.53 39.21
N ALA A 4 76.02 12.59 38.63
CA ALA A 4 76.71 11.54 39.35
C ALA A 4 78.18 11.62 38.98
N SER A 5 79.06 11.67 39.98
CA SER A 5 80.51 11.62 39.80
C SER A 5 81.02 10.25 40.23
N CYS A 6 81.97 9.71 39.47
CA CYS A 6 82.63 8.43 39.77
C CYS A 6 84.15 8.63 39.72
N CYS A 7 84.87 8.03 40.65
CA CYS A 7 86.33 8.06 40.71
C CYS A 7 86.88 6.63 40.70
N SER A 8 87.93 6.38 39.91
CA SER A 8 88.60 5.07 39.86
C SER A 8 89.55 4.90 41.04
N SER A 9 89.51 3.75 41.71
CA SER A 9 90.47 3.40 42.77
C SER A 9 91.90 3.27 42.20
N LYS A 10 92.82 4.15 42.61
CA LYS A 10 94.25 4.12 42.25
C LYS A 10 95.11 4.11 43.53
N ARG A 11 96.22 3.34 43.52
CA ARG A 11 97.16 3.30 44.65
C ARG A 11 97.73 4.70 44.92
N GLY A 12 97.61 5.18 46.16
CA GLY A 12 98.11 6.49 46.60
C GLY A 12 97.06 7.61 46.67
N LEU A 13 95.81 7.37 46.26
CA LEU A 13 94.70 8.31 46.34
C LEU A 13 93.60 7.79 47.28
N TYR A 14 93.17 8.63 48.24
CA TYR A 14 92.12 8.28 49.19
C TYR A 14 90.72 8.42 48.57
N HIS A 15 89.89 7.40 48.71
CA HIS A 15 88.46 7.44 48.39
C HIS A 15 87.67 6.69 49.48
N SER A 16 86.41 7.10 49.70
CA SER A 16 85.57 6.59 50.78
C SER A 16 84.60 5.51 50.29
N SER A 17 84.78 4.26 50.74
CA SER A 17 83.90 3.13 50.41
C SER A 17 82.78 2.85 51.43
N ARG A 18 82.53 3.78 52.37
CA ARG A 18 81.61 3.55 53.50
C ARG A 18 80.16 3.30 53.10
N GLU A 19 79.71 3.88 51.98
CA GLU A 19 78.34 3.77 51.48
C GLU A 19 78.24 2.91 50.22
N ASP A 20 79.35 2.30 49.80
CA ASP A 20 79.40 1.46 48.61
C ASP A 20 78.61 0.17 48.85
N LYS A 21 77.78 -0.19 47.88
CA LYS A 21 76.97 -1.42 47.91
C LYS A 21 77.57 -2.43 46.96
N LEU A 22 77.88 -3.61 47.47
CA LEU A 22 78.21 -4.76 46.64
C LEU A 22 76.91 -5.41 46.17
N LEU A 23 76.67 -5.38 44.86
CA LEU A 23 75.51 -6.01 44.25
C LEU A 23 75.95 -7.24 43.46
N LEU A 24 75.19 -8.32 43.59
CA LEU A 24 75.34 -9.48 42.73
C LEU A 24 74.57 -9.23 41.42
N PRO A 25 75.16 -9.50 40.25
CA PRO A 25 74.45 -9.36 38.99
C PRO A 25 73.27 -10.35 38.93
N GLY A 26 72.09 -9.84 38.58
CA GLY A 26 70.96 -10.66 38.19
C GLY A 26 71.06 -11.12 36.72
N PRO A 27 70.09 -11.90 36.23
CA PRO A 27 70.00 -12.20 34.81
C PRO A 27 69.79 -10.91 34.02
N TYR A 28 70.67 -10.66 33.05
CA TYR A 28 70.53 -9.54 32.12
C TYR A 28 69.79 -10.01 30.88
N LEU A 29 68.85 -9.20 30.41
CA LEU A 29 68.17 -9.41 29.13
C LEU A 29 68.93 -8.66 28.04
N ALA A 30 69.20 -9.35 26.93
CA ALA A 30 69.72 -8.68 25.76
C ALA A 30 68.64 -7.75 25.18
N ALA A 31 69.04 -6.64 24.54
CA ALA A 31 68.09 -5.71 23.93
C ALA A 31 67.14 -6.41 22.94
N ALA A 32 67.66 -7.35 22.15
CA ALA A 32 66.86 -8.14 21.21
C ALA A 32 65.81 -9.04 21.90
N GLU A 33 66.14 -9.65 23.03
CA GLU A 33 65.19 -10.49 23.80
C GLU A 33 64.08 -9.64 24.40
N TRP A 34 64.42 -8.46 24.90
CA TRP A 34 63.45 -7.51 25.42
C TRP A 34 62.50 -7.00 24.32
N GLU A 35 63.03 -6.65 23.14
CA GLU A 35 62.23 -6.26 21.99
C GLU A 35 61.28 -7.37 21.53
N GLN A 36 61.74 -8.62 21.49
CA GLN A 36 60.91 -9.78 21.16
C GLN A 36 59.78 -9.96 22.17
N GLN A 37 60.05 -9.83 23.48
CA GLN A 37 59.03 -9.88 24.52
C GLN A 37 57.99 -8.76 24.35
N GLN A 38 58.44 -7.54 24.06
CA GLN A 38 57.52 -6.42 23.78
C GLN A 38 56.67 -6.66 22.54
N GLN A 39 57.25 -7.16 21.45
CA GLN A 39 56.52 -7.47 20.21
C GLN A 39 55.50 -8.58 20.41
N ALA A 40 55.84 -9.62 21.16
CA ALA A 40 54.91 -10.70 21.51
C ALA A 40 53.73 -10.16 22.34
N ALA A 41 54.00 -9.36 23.37
CA ALA A 41 52.96 -8.73 24.18
C ALA A 41 52.09 -7.77 23.35
N ALA A 42 52.70 -6.95 22.48
CA ALA A 42 51.99 -6.05 21.58
C ALA A 42 51.06 -6.82 20.63
N THR A 43 51.51 -7.94 20.08
CA THR A 43 50.70 -8.80 19.19
C THR A 43 49.46 -9.33 19.92
N VAL A 44 49.61 -9.78 21.17
CA VAL A 44 48.50 -10.23 22.01
C VAL A 44 47.49 -9.10 22.24
N LEU A 45 47.97 -7.92 22.66
CA LEU A 45 47.12 -6.74 22.89
C LEU A 45 46.38 -6.33 21.61
N GLN A 46 47.08 -6.27 20.48
CA GLN A 46 46.49 -5.93 19.18
C GLN A 46 45.41 -6.93 18.76
N ARG A 47 45.62 -8.24 19.00
CA ARG A 47 44.61 -9.27 18.72
C ARG A 47 43.33 -9.04 19.53
N TYR A 48 43.45 -8.74 20.82
CA TYR A 48 42.28 -8.45 21.66
C TYR A 48 41.60 -7.15 21.27
N ALA A 49 42.37 -6.09 20.95
CA ALA A 49 41.81 -4.81 20.50
C ALA A 49 41.00 -4.96 19.20
N ARG A 50 41.52 -5.71 18.21
CA ARG A 50 40.81 -6.01 16.96
C ARG A 50 39.53 -6.80 17.22
N ALA A 51 39.59 -7.83 18.07
CA ALA A 51 38.42 -8.63 18.42
C ALA A 51 37.34 -7.79 19.14
N TRP A 52 37.75 -6.90 20.04
CA TRP A 52 36.83 -5.98 20.73
C TRP A 52 36.16 -5.01 19.75
N ALA A 53 36.93 -4.39 18.84
CA ALA A 53 36.40 -3.47 17.83
C ALA A 53 35.36 -4.18 16.94
N ALA A 54 35.68 -5.39 16.44
CA ALA A 54 34.77 -6.17 15.61
C ALA A 54 33.47 -6.54 16.34
N ARG A 55 33.54 -6.91 17.63
CA ARG A 55 32.36 -7.21 18.45
C ARG A 55 31.49 -5.97 18.65
N ARG A 56 32.11 -4.81 18.91
CA ARG A 56 31.40 -3.54 19.08
C ARG A 56 30.66 -3.13 17.80
N GLU A 57 31.31 -3.21 16.65
CA GLU A 57 30.68 -2.95 15.36
C GLU A 57 29.54 -3.92 15.06
N ALA A 58 29.74 -5.22 15.31
CA ALA A 58 28.70 -6.22 15.12
C ALA A 58 27.48 -5.95 16.01
N GLN A 59 27.69 -5.51 17.26
CA GLN A 59 26.61 -5.13 18.17
C GLN A 59 25.86 -3.90 17.67
N GLN A 60 26.56 -2.87 17.19
CA GLN A 60 25.93 -1.68 16.60
C GLN A 60 25.08 -2.05 15.37
N ARG A 61 25.59 -2.89 14.46
CA ARG A 61 24.84 -3.38 13.29
C ARG A 61 23.61 -4.20 13.68
N ARG A 62 23.69 -5.02 14.74
CA ARG A 62 22.53 -5.76 15.28
C ARG A 62 21.46 -4.82 15.83
N GLN A 63 21.85 -3.78 16.58
CA GLN A 63 20.92 -2.78 17.10
C GLN A 63 20.24 -2.00 15.96
N GLN A 64 21.00 -1.55 14.96
CA GLN A 64 20.43 -0.88 13.78
C GLN A 64 19.42 -1.77 13.05
N ARG A 65 19.75 -3.05 12.84
CA ARG A 65 18.83 -4.01 12.20
C ARG A 65 17.55 -4.19 13.02
N GLN A 66 17.67 -4.32 14.35
CA GLN A 66 16.51 -4.44 15.23
C GLN A 66 15.63 -3.19 15.18
N GLN A 67 16.22 -2.00 15.21
CA GLN A 67 15.50 -0.74 15.08
C GLN A 67 14.75 -0.64 13.73
N GLN A 68 15.41 -1.00 12.63
CA GLN A 68 14.78 -1.02 11.31
C GLN A 68 13.62 -2.01 11.25
N GLN A 69 13.77 -3.21 11.81
CA GLN A 69 12.71 -4.21 11.88
C GLN A 69 11.52 -3.70 12.71
N GLN A 70 11.77 -3.08 13.87
CA GLN A 70 10.73 -2.48 14.69
C GLN A 70 9.99 -1.36 13.96
N GLN A 71 10.72 -0.48 13.25
CA GLN A 71 10.12 0.57 12.44
C GLN A 71 9.25 0.00 11.31
N GLN A 72 9.71 -1.05 10.62
CA GLN A 72 8.93 -1.72 9.59
C GLN A 72 7.65 -2.36 10.16
N GLN A 73 7.75 -3.03 11.31
CA GLN A 73 6.59 -3.60 12.00
C GLN A 73 5.58 -2.53 12.42
N GLN A 74 6.06 -1.42 13.01
CA GLN A 74 5.19 -0.29 13.38
C GLN A 74 4.52 0.34 12.16
N GLN A 75 5.25 0.51 11.05
CA GLN A 75 4.67 1.02 9.80
C GLN A 75 3.62 0.07 9.23
N GLN A 76 3.87 -1.24 9.26
CA GLN A 76 2.89 -2.24 8.82
C GLN A 76 1.63 -2.19 9.69
N GLN A 77 1.77 -2.12 11.01
CA GLN A 77 0.64 -1.98 11.93
C GLN A 77 -0.14 -0.68 11.69
N ARG A 78 0.55 0.44 11.46
CA ARG A 78 -0.10 1.72 11.10
C ARG A 78 -0.90 1.60 9.81
N LYS A 79 -0.30 1.05 8.75
CA LYS A 79 -1.00 0.83 7.47
C LYS A 79 -2.22 -0.08 7.63
N GLN A 80 -2.11 -1.14 8.42
CA GLN A 80 -3.24 -2.03 8.71
C GLN A 80 -4.35 -1.31 9.48
N TRP A 81 -3.99 -0.49 10.46
CA TRP A 81 -4.95 0.31 11.24
C TRP A 81 -5.64 1.39 10.37
N GLU A 82 -4.87 2.10 9.55
CA GLU A 82 -5.37 3.07 8.58
C GLU A 82 -6.33 2.40 7.59
N ALA A 83 -5.94 1.27 7.00
CA ALA A 83 -6.79 0.50 6.09
C ALA A 83 -8.07 0.00 6.78
N ALA A 84 -7.99 -0.42 8.04
CA ALA A 84 -9.16 -0.81 8.82
C ALA A 84 -10.09 0.39 9.08
N GLN A 85 -9.54 1.57 9.38
CA GLN A 85 -10.35 2.79 9.51
C GLN A 85 -11.01 3.19 8.19
N GLU A 86 -10.29 3.13 7.08
CA GLU A 86 -10.83 3.41 5.74
C GLU A 86 -11.96 2.46 5.34
N GLN A 87 -11.97 1.22 5.84
CA GLN A 87 -13.09 0.29 5.62
C GLN A 87 -14.30 0.58 6.52
N LEU A 88 -14.07 1.14 7.72
CA LEU A 88 -15.14 1.52 8.65
C LEU A 88 -15.81 2.84 8.25
N LEU A 89 -15.06 3.78 7.66
CA LEU A 89 -15.55 5.11 7.29
C LEU A 89 -16.80 5.05 6.36
N PRO A 90 -16.83 4.26 5.27
CA PRO A 90 -18.00 4.15 4.38
C PRO A 90 -19.20 3.50 5.08
N GLN A 91 -18.96 2.54 5.97
CA GLN A 91 -20.02 1.92 6.78
C GLN A 91 -20.62 2.90 7.80
N GLN A 92 -19.81 3.80 8.35
CA GLN A 92 -20.26 4.85 9.27
C GLN A 92 -20.85 6.08 8.57
N LEU A 93 -20.51 6.31 7.29
CA LEU A 93 -21.07 7.39 6.48
C LEU A 93 -22.40 7.02 5.84
N LEU A 94 -22.69 5.72 5.61
CA LEU A 94 -23.99 5.26 5.09
C LEU A 94 -25.21 5.64 5.98
N PRO A 95 -25.11 5.74 7.31
CA PRO A 95 -26.17 6.30 8.16
C PRO A 95 -26.13 7.82 8.33
N LEU A 96 -25.05 8.55 7.99
CA LEU A 96 -24.91 9.98 8.29
C LEU A 96 -25.54 10.93 7.26
N GLN A 97 -26.03 10.43 6.13
CA GLN A 97 -26.99 11.18 5.30
C GLN A 97 -28.44 11.02 5.77
N GLN A 98 -28.71 10.19 6.79
CA GLN A 98 -30.04 9.99 7.38
C GLN A 98 -30.39 10.78 8.66
N PRO A 99 -29.48 11.47 9.39
CA PRO A 99 -29.84 12.06 10.67
C PRO A 99 -30.77 13.26 10.47
N SER A 100 -30.75 13.96 9.33
CA SER A 100 -31.70 15.05 9.09
C SER A 100 -33.15 14.57 8.99
N HIS A 101 -33.41 13.44 8.33
CA HIS A 101 -34.75 12.88 8.20
C HIS A 101 -35.22 12.16 9.46
N LEU A 102 -34.35 11.38 10.12
CA LEU A 102 -34.70 10.69 11.36
C LEU A 102 -34.87 11.67 12.53
N LEU A 103 -34.04 12.72 12.63
CA LEU A 103 -34.23 13.78 13.63
C LEU A 103 -35.44 14.67 13.33
N GLN A 104 -35.76 14.95 12.05
CA GLN A 104 -37.02 15.62 11.71
C GLN A 104 -38.24 14.77 12.09
N GLN A 105 -38.16 13.45 11.94
CA GLN A 105 -39.25 12.54 12.30
C GLN A 105 -39.40 12.37 13.82
N GLU A 106 -38.31 12.29 14.58
CA GLU A 106 -38.35 12.30 16.05
C GLU A 106 -38.96 13.59 16.61
N GLN A 107 -38.75 14.74 15.97
CA GLN A 107 -39.34 16.00 16.41
C GLN A 107 -40.83 16.15 16.04
N LEU A 108 -41.34 15.37 15.07
CA LEU A 108 -42.76 15.38 14.67
C LEU A 108 -43.61 14.38 15.49
N LEU A 109 -43.02 13.30 15.99
CA LEU A 109 -43.68 12.30 16.84
C LEU A 109 -44.35 12.86 18.12
N PRO A 110 -43.70 13.72 18.93
CA PRO A 110 -44.31 14.26 20.14
C PRO A 110 -45.37 15.34 19.87
N GLN A 111 -45.33 16.02 18.72
CA GLN A 111 -46.37 17.00 18.37
C GLN A 111 -47.70 16.35 17.98
N GLN A 112 -47.71 15.06 17.63
CA GLN A 112 -48.95 14.31 17.45
C GLN A 112 -49.56 13.78 18.76
N LEU A 113 -48.84 13.92 19.89
CA LEU A 113 -49.23 13.44 21.22
C LEU A 113 -49.68 14.55 22.18
N LEU A 114 -49.90 15.79 21.69
CA LEU A 114 -50.56 16.84 22.49
C LEU A 114 -51.91 16.32 23.02
N PRO A 115 -52.32 16.71 24.25
CA PRO A 115 -53.39 16.05 24.99
C PRO A 115 -54.74 16.34 24.33
N LEU A 116 -55.11 15.52 23.36
CA LEU A 116 -56.49 15.39 22.92
C LEU A 116 -57.21 14.57 23.99
N GLN A 117 -58.33 15.12 24.45
CA GLN A 117 -59.26 14.54 25.42
C GLN A 117 -59.38 13.02 25.26
N GLN A 118 -59.43 12.29 26.38
CA GLN A 118 -59.42 10.81 26.44
C GLN A 118 -60.28 10.22 25.31
N PRO A 119 -59.65 9.65 24.27
CA PRO A 119 -60.39 9.20 23.10
C PRO A 119 -61.25 8.01 23.50
N SER A 120 -62.47 7.95 22.95
CA SER A 120 -63.30 6.75 23.05
C SER A 120 -62.49 5.55 22.55
N LYS A 121 -62.71 4.34 23.10
CA LYS A 121 -61.89 3.14 22.78
C LYS A 121 -61.73 2.89 21.27
N GLU A 122 -62.75 3.25 20.48
CA GLU A 122 -62.74 3.14 19.01
C GLU A 122 -61.80 4.15 18.33
N GLN A 123 -61.72 5.40 18.83
CA GLN A 123 -60.84 6.43 18.30
C GLN A 123 -59.36 6.10 18.59
N ALA A 124 -59.07 5.53 19.78
CA ALA A 124 -57.73 5.04 20.10
C ALA A 124 -57.28 3.90 19.17
N GLN A 125 -58.20 2.98 18.83
CA GLN A 125 -57.92 1.90 17.87
C GLN A 125 -57.68 2.44 16.45
N GLN A 126 -58.45 3.44 16.01
CA GLN A 126 -58.26 4.08 14.71
C GLN A 126 -56.91 4.82 14.63
N GLN A 127 -56.51 5.53 15.68
CA GLN A 127 -55.21 6.20 15.76
C GLN A 127 -54.06 5.19 15.72
N LYS A 128 -54.16 4.09 16.48
CA LYS A 128 -53.17 3.00 16.43
C LYS A 128 -53.03 2.40 15.03
N ARG A 129 -54.14 2.17 14.33
CA ARG A 129 -54.13 1.66 12.94
C ARG A 129 -53.45 2.65 12.00
N LYS A 130 -53.72 3.95 12.12
CA LYS A 130 -53.07 4.99 11.31
C LYS A 130 -51.57 5.07 11.57
N ALA A 131 -51.14 5.00 12.83
CA ALA A 131 -49.73 4.98 13.20
C ALA A 131 -49.00 3.74 12.64
N LEU A 132 -49.64 2.56 12.72
CA LEU A 132 -49.10 1.33 12.14
C LEU A 132 -49.00 1.41 10.60
N LEU A 133 -49.99 1.97 9.93
CA LEU A 133 -49.95 2.17 8.47
C LEU A 133 -48.80 3.10 8.06
N LEU A 134 -48.57 4.18 8.81
CA LEU A 134 -47.46 5.09 8.57
C LEU A 134 -46.11 4.40 8.77
N LEU A 135 -45.97 3.60 9.82
CA LEU A 135 -44.77 2.80 10.07
C LEU A 135 -44.51 1.80 8.93
N LEU A 136 -45.55 1.08 8.48
CA LEU A 136 -45.44 0.16 7.34
C LEU A 136 -45.05 0.90 6.04
N GLN A 137 -45.57 2.10 5.81
CA GLN A 137 -45.18 2.91 4.65
C GLN A 137 -43.69 3.30 4.73
N GLN A 138 -43.18 3.63 5.91
CA GLN A 138 -41.76 3.92 6.09
C GLN A 138 -40.88 2.68 5.88
N GLU A 139 -41.28 1.53 6.44
CA GLU A 139 -40.57 0.27 6.26
C GLU A 139 -40.51 -0.13 4.78
N THR A 140 -41.61 -0.02 4.06
CA THR A 140 -41.65 -0.34 2.61
C THR A 140 -40.76 0.61 1.80
N GLN A 141 -40.73 1.91 2.12
CA GLN A 141 -39.80 2.87 1.50
C GLN A 141 -38.32 2.53 1.79
N LEU A 142 -38.01 2.14 3.03
CA LEU A 142 -36.65 1.72 3.40
C LEU A 142 -36.24 0.45 2.66
N LEU A 143 -37.14 -0.54 2.55
CA LEU A 143 -36.89 -1.77 1.80
C LEU A 143 -36.65 -1.49 0.32
N GLN A 144 -37.48 -0.65 -0.32
CA GLN A 144 -37.29 -0.22 -1.71
C GLN A 144 -35.93 0.47 -1.91
N ARG A 145 -35.52 1.30 -0.97
CA ARG A 145 -34.20 1.96 -1.01
C ARG A 145 -33.06 0.95 -0.88
N ILE A 146 -33.17 -0.02 0.03
CA ILE A 146 -32.19 -1.09 0.20
C ILE A 146 -32.08 -1.92 -1.08
N GLU A 147 -33.21 -2.25 -1.72
CA GLU A 147 -33.23 -2.96 -3.00
C GLU A 147 -32.54 -2.15 -4.11
N GLY A 148 -32.84 -0.85 -4.22
CA GLY A 148 -32.15 0.03 -5.17
C GLY A 148 -30.63 0.08 -4.96
N LEU A 149 -30.19 0.17 -3.70
CA LEU A 149 -28.77 0.12 -3.36
C LEU A 149 -28.12 -1.24 -3.68
N LYS A 150 -28.85 -2.34 -3.45
CA LYS A 150 -28.39 -3.69 -3.83
C LYS A 150 -28.21 -3.81 -5.33
N GLN A 151 -29.19 -3.38 -6.12
CA GLN A 151 -29.12 -3.40 -7.58
C GLN A 151 -27.95 -2.55 -8.09
N GLN A 152 -27.75 -1.35 -7.54
CA GLN A 152 -26.61 -0.51 -7.89
C GLN A 152 -25.27 -1.18 -7.55
N ALA A 153 -25.15 -1.78 -6.36
CA ALA A 153 -23.95 -2.49 -5.94
C ALA A 153 -23.67 -3.73 -6.81
N GLU A 154 -24.71 -4.46 -7.23
CA GLU A 154 -24.60 -5.59 -8.15
C GLU A 154 -24.13 -5.15 -9.53
N GLN A 155 -24.69 -4.07 -10.09
CA GLN A 155 -24.25 -3.49 -11.35
C GLN A 155 -22.78 -3.05 -11.30
N GLN A 156 -22.37 -2.35 -10.23
CA GLN A 156 -20.98 -1.95 -10.03
C GLN A 156 -20.06 -3.15 -9.89
N ARG A 157 -20.46 -4.18 -9.13
CA ARG A 157 -19.69 -5.41 -8.97
C ARG A 157 -19.52 -6.14 -10.30
N GLN A 158 -20.58 -6.23 -11.11
CA GLN A 158 -20.51 -6.85 -12.43
C GLN A 158 -19.55 -6.08 -13.36
N GLN A 159 -19.64 -4.75 -13.39
CA GLN A 159 -18.72 -3.90 -14.17
C GLN A 159 -17.26 -4.09 -13.73
N GLN A 160 -17.00 -4.10 -12.42
CA GLN A 160 -15.66 -4.35 -11.87
C GLN A 160 -15.15 -5.75 -12.21
N GLN A 161 -15.99 -6.78 -12.09
CA GLN A 161 -15.62 -8.14 -12.45
C GLN A 161 -15.28 -8.27 -13.93
N GLN A 162 -16.06 -7.63 -14.81
CA GLN A 162 -15.78 -7.58 -16.24
C GLN A 162 -14.43 -6.89 -16.53
N GLN A 163 -14.17 -5.75 -15.91
CA GLN A 163 -12.90 -5.03 -16.07
C GLN A 163 -11.71 -5.85 -15.56
N LEU A 164 -11.84 -6.49 -14.39
CA LEU A 164 -10.80 -7.36 -13.83
C LEU A 164 -10.54 -8.58 -14.71
N LEU A 165 -11.60 -9.19 -15.27
CA LEU A 165 -11.46 -10.30 -16.20
C LEU A 165 -10.67 -9.86 -17.44
N LEU A 166 -11.06 -8.75 -18.07
CA LEU A 166 -10.37 -8.25 -19.26
C LEU A 166 -8.90 -7.86 -18.96
N ALA A 167 -8.63 -7.27 -17.80
CA ALA A 167 -7.27 -6.97 -17.36
C ALA A 167 -6.42 -8.25 -17.21
N LYS A 168 -6.97 -9.29 -16.59
CA LYS A 168 -6.31 -10.59 -16.43
C LYS A 168 -5.97 -11.26 -17.76
N MET A 169 -6.81 -11.09 -18.79
CA MET A 169 -6.52 -11.64 -20.12
C MET A 169 -5.28 -11.03 -20.77
N GLY A 170 -4.89 -9.81 -20.37
CA GLY A 170 -3.68 -9.12 -20.84
C GLY A 170 -2.47 -9.27 -19.92
N GLU A 171 -2.57 -10.05 -18.84
CA GLU A 171 -1.43 -10.28 -17.93
C GLU A 171 -0.36 -11.17 -18.60
N PRO A 172 0.92 -10.93 -18.30
CA PRO A 172 1.99 -11.78 -18.83
C PRO A 172 1.91 -13.19 -18.25
N LEU A 173 2.27 -14.17 -19.06
CA LEU A 173 2.42 -15.55 -18.61
C LEU A 173 3.69 -15.66 -17.76
N ILE A 174 3.58 -16.25 -16.57
CA ILE A 174 4.73 -16.46 -15.69
C ILE A 174 5.31 -17.84 -15.97
N TRP A 175 6.52 -17.89 -16.52
CA TRP A 175 7.26 -19.12 -16.75
C TRP A 175 8.30 -19.32 -15.65
N VAL A 176 8.30 -20.48 -15.02
CA VAL A 176 9.33 -20.87 -14.05
C VAL A 176 10.46 -21.53 -14.82
N GLN A 177 11.66 -20.95 -14.73
CA GLN A 177 12.86 -21.52 -15.33
C GLN A 177 13.41 -22.67 -14.48
N SER A 178 14.31 -23.48 -15.05
CA SER A 178 15.00 -24.57 -14.33
C SER A 178 15.75 -24.10 -13.08
N ASN A 179 16.13 -22.82 -13.04
CA ASN A 179 16.87 -22.21 -11.94
C ASN A 179 15.97 -21.66 -10.82
N ALA A 180 14.66 -21.98 -10.85
CA ALA A 180 13.63 -21.43 -9.96
C ALA A 180 13.38 -19.91 -10.08
N GLU A 181 13.95 -19.26 -11.10
CA GLU A 181 13.64 -17.87 -11.46
C GLU A 181 12.34 -17.80 -12.27
N THR A 182 11.51 -16.79 -12.00
CA THR A 182 10.28 -16.54 -12.74
C THR A 182 10.49 -15.47 -13.82
N ALA A 183 10.16 -15.80 -15.06
CA ALA A 183 10.18 -14.86 -16.18
C ALA A 183 8.74 -14.53 -16.60
N ALA A 184 8.41 -13.24 -16.70
CA ALA A 184 7.16 -12.76 -17.25
C ALA A 184 7.27 -12.66 -18.78
N VAL A 185 6.51 -13.47 -19.51
CA VAL A 185 6.54 -13.57 -20.97
C VAL A 185 5.26 -13.00 -21.55
N TYR A 186 5.41 -12.02 -22.43
CA TYR A 186 4.32 -11.53 -23.27
C TYR A 186 4.33 -12.29 -24.59
N THR A 187 3.24 -13.01 -24.86
CA THR A 187 2.96 -13.60 -26.18
C THR A 187 2.23 -12.57 -27.04
N PRO A 188 2.29 -12.68 -28.38
CA PRO A 188 1.52 -11.80 -29.26
C PRO A 188 0.02 -11.78 -28.94
N GLU A 189 -0.53 -12.88 -28.40
CA GLU A 189 -1.92 -12.97 -27.95
C GLU A 189 -2.18 -12.12 -26.70
N THR A 190 -1.28 -12.17 -25.70
CA THR A 190 -1.41 -11.32 -24.49
C THR A 190 -1.21 -9.85 -24.80
N GLU A 191 -0.30 -9.51 -25.72
CA GLU A 191 -0.11 -8.12 -26.19
C GLU A 191 -1.36 -7.63 -26.94
N TYR A 192 -1.93 -8.47 -27.78
CA TYR A 192 -3.18 -8.17 -28.48
C TYR A 192 -4.35 -8.00 -27.50
N ALA A 193 -4.50 -8.88 -26.51
CA ALA A 193 -5.52 -8.76 -25.47
C ALA A 193 -5.37 -7.46 -24.66
N CYS A 194 -4.13 -7.07 -24.33
CA CYS A 194 -3.84 -5.81 -23.66
C CYS A 194 -4.20 -4.59 -24.53
N ALA A 195 -3.93 -4.64 -25.84
CA ALA A 195 -4.34 -3.60 -26.78
C ALA A 195 -5.87 -3.49 -26.89
N LEU A 196 -6.58 -4.62 -26.98
CA LEU A 196 -8.05 -4.65 -26.99
C LEU A 196 -8.65 -4.10 -25.70
N TYR A 197 -8.07 -4.45 -24.54
CA TYR A 197 -8.54 -3.92 -23.26
C TYR A 197 -8.39 -2.40 -23.17
N LYS A 198 -7.27 -1.84 -23.65
CA LYS A 198 -7.08 -0.38 -23.74
C LYS A 198 -8.12 0.26 -24.65
N LEU A 199 -8.40 -0.33 -25.81
CA LEU A 199 -9.44 0.16 -26.72
C LEU A 199 -10.83 0.12 -26.05
N TYR A 200 -11.14 -0.95 -25.33
CA TYR A 200 -12.39 -1.06 -24.58
C TYR A 200 -12.53 0.03 -23.51
N GLN A 201 -11.48 0.28 -22.73
CA GLN A 201 -11.46 1.37 -21.75
C GLN A 201 -11.66 2.74 -22.39
N LEU A 202 -11.02 2.99 -23.54
CA LEU A 202 -11.19 4.22 -24.30
C LEU A 202 -12.62 4.36 -24.87
N LEU A 203 -13.28 3.26 -25.22
CA LEU A 203 -14.67 3.28 -25.64
C LEU A 203 -15.62 3.59 -24.48
N GLN A 204 -15.37 3.04 -23.29
CA GLN A 204 -16.17 3.28 -22.08
C GLN A 204 -15.97 4.66 -21.44
N GLN A 205 -14.71 5.12 -21.32
CA GLN A 205 -14.32 6.33 -20.58
C GLN A 205 -13.98 7.52 -21.48
N GLY A 206 -13.86 7.32 -22.80
CA GLY A 206 -13.32 8.31 -23.72
C GLY A 206 -14.19 9.57 -23.88
N PRO A 207 -13.62 10.64 -24.46
CA PRO A 207 -14.33 11.89 -24.71
C PRO A 207 -15.55 11.63 -25.61
N LEU A 208 -16.68 12.22 -25.22
CA LEU A 208 -17.98 11.92 -25.83
C LEU A 208 -18.06 12.38 -27.29
N GLU A 209 -17.24 13.35 -27.72
CA GLU A 209 -17.39 14.06 -28.99
C GLU A 209 -16.02 14.46 -29.59
N GLY A 210 -15.96 14.49 -30.92
CA GLY A 210 -14.85 15.09 -31.70
C GLY A 210 -13.93 14.11 -32.44
N ALA A 211 -12.86 14.67 -33.01
CA ALA A 211 -11.81 13.95 -33.75
C ALA A 211 -11.14 12.78 -32.98
N PRO A 212 -10.86 12.87 -31.66
CA PRO A 212 -10.23 11.73 -30.97
C PRO A 212 -11.16 10.52 -30.88
N ARG A 213 -12.48 10.73 -30.76
CA ARG A 213 -13.47 9.63 -30.74
C ARG A 213 -13.52 8.91 -32.08
N LEU A 214 -13.49 9.64 -33.19
CA LEU A 214 -13.43 9.05 -34.54
C LEU A 214 -12.20 8.15 -34.72
N GLY A 215 -11.04 8.57 -34.19
CA GLY A 215 -9.83 7.74 -34.22
C GLY A 215 -9.97 6.42 -33.44
N VAL A 216 -10.62 6.46 -32.27
CA VAL A 216 -10.89 5.26 -31.46
C VAL A 216 -11.89 4.33 -32.15
N LEU A 217 -12.95 4.87 -32.77
CA LEU A 217 -13.94 4.08 -33.52
C LEU A 217 -13.29 3.38 -34.72
N ALA A 218 -12.43 4.09 -35.47
CA ALA A 218 -11.69 3.52 -36.59
C ALA A 218 -10.74 2.40 -36.13
N ALA A 219 -10.03 2.60 -35.01
CA ALA A 219 -9.15 1.57 -34.43
C ALA A 219 -9.95 0.34 -33.96
N ALA A 220 -11.10 0.53 -33.33
CA ALA A 220 -11.99 -0.55 -32.92
C ALA A 220 -12.52 -1.34 -34.13
N ARG A 221 -12.94 -0.64 -35.19
CA ARG A 221 -13.38 -1.27 -36.45
C ARG A 221 -12.27 -2.10 -37.09
N ALA A 222 -11.04 -1.59 -37.11
CA ALA A 222 -9.89 -2.34 -37.64
C ALA A 222 -9.59 -3.61 -36.81
N ALA A 223 -9.73 -3.53 -35.49
CA ALA A 223 -9.55 -4.68 -34.60
C ALA A 223 -10.66 -5.74 -34.73
N VAL A 224 -11.89 -5.34 -35.04
CA VAL A 224 -13.02 -6.28 -35.26
C VAL A 224 -12.99 -6.90 -36.66
N GLY A 225 -12.45 -6.19 -37.66
CA GLY A 225 -12.37 -6.62 -39.06
C GLY A 225 -11.93 -8.07 -39.34
N PRO A 226 -10.89 -8.64 -38.68
CA PRO A 226 -10.47 -10.01 -38.91
C PRO A 226 -11.44 -11.08 -38.37
N HIS A 227 -12.41 -10.73 -37.52
CA HIS A 227 -13.32 -11.67 -36.89
C HIS A 227 -14.60 -11.87 -37.75
N GLY A 228 -14.79 -13.05 -38.34
CA GLY A 228 -15.87 -13.36 -39.28
C GLY A 228 -17.18 -13.88 -38.67
N GLY A 229 -17.74 -13.23 -37.63
CA GLY A 229 -18.99 -13.64 -36.98
C GLY A 229 -20.16 -12.66 -37.18
N PRO A 230 -21.44 -13.09 -37.02
CA PRO A 230 -22.61 -12.21 -37.17
C PRO A 230 -22.57 -11.04 -36.16
N THR A 231 -22.17 -11.30 -34.92
CA THR A 231 -21.99 -10.27 -33.89
C THR A 231 -20.91 -9.25 -34.25
N ALA A 232 -19.84 -9.68 -34.95
CA ALA A 232 -18.78 -8.78 -35.39
C ALA A 232 -19.29 -7.85 -36.50
N ALA A 233 -20.14 -8.35 -37.40
CA ALA A 233 -20.78 -7.54 -38.43
C ALA A 233 -21.72 -6.49 -37.82
N GLU A 234 -22.58 -6.89 -36.88
CA GLU A 234 -23.47 -5.97 -36.15
C GLU A 234 -22.67 -4.87 -35.41
N LEU A 235 -21.59 -5.24 -34.72
CA LEU A 235 -20.70 -4.28 -34.06
C LEU A 235 -20.08 -3.29 -35.05
N VAL A 236 -19.61 -3.77 -36.20
CA VAL A 236 -19.04 -2.91 -37.25
C VAL A 236 -20.09 -1.94 -37.82
N GLU A 237 -21.33 -2.39 -38.02
CA GLU A 237 -22.43 -1.51 -38.45
C GLU A 237 -22.75 -0.43 -37.39
N LEU A 238 -22.80 -0.81 -36.11
CA LEU A 238 -23.04 0.14 -35.01
C LEU A 238 -21.92 1.18 -34.91
N LEU A 239 -20.65 0.76 -35.02
CA LEU A 239 -19.50 1.65 -35.03
C LEU A 239 -19.54 2.62 -36.21
N GLN A 240 -19.82 2.13 -37.42
CA GLN A 240 -19.95 2.96 -38.62
C GLN A 240 -21.11 3.96 -38.51
N ARG A 241 -22.22 3.54 -37.91
CA ARG A 241 -23.36 4.43 -37.68
C ARG A 241 -22.99 5.56 -36.71
N GLU A 242 -22.25 5.27 -35.64
CA GLU A 242 -21.72 6.31 -34.74
C GLU A 242 -20.76 7.26 -35.49
N GLU A 243 -19.82 6.71 -36.28
CA GLU A 243 -18.89 7.51 -37.10
C GLU A 243 -19.63 8.48 -38.03
N LEU A 244 -20.64 8.00 -38.76
CA LEU A 244 -21.44 8.83 -39.68
C LEU A 244 -22.21 9.94 -38.96
N LEU A 245 -22.76 9.63 -37.77
CA LEU A 245 -23.48 10.64 -36.98
C LEU A 245 -22.51 11.72 -36.44
N LEU A 246 -21.32 11.32 -35.99
CA LEU A 246 -20.30 12.26 -35.55
C LEU A 246 -19.76 13.11 -36.71
N GLN A 247 -19.55 12.54 -37.89
CA GLN A 247 -19.14 13.28 -39.10
C GLN A 247 -20.18 14.32 -39.54
N ARG A 248 -21.47 14.06 -39.30
CA ARG A 248 -22.57 14.99 -39.57
C ARG A 248 -22.72 16.07 -38.50
N GLY A 249 -21.89 16.07 -37.45
CA GLY A 249 -21.97 17.03 -36.34
C GLY A 249 -23.12 16.75 -35.37
N CYS A 250 -23.71 15.54 -35.40
CA CYS A 250 -24.72 15.15 -34.43
C CYS A 250 -24.06 14.80 -33.09
N CYS A 251 -23.90 15.81 -32.23
CA CYS A 251 -23.29 15.68 -30.91
C CYS A 251 -24.32 15.47 -29.77
N SER A 252 -25.59 15.21 -30.07
CA SER A 252 -26.58 15.10 -28.99
C SER A 252 -26.41 13.79 -28.22
N LYS A 253 -26.04 13.91 -26.94
CA LYS A 253 -25.87 12.78 -26.02
C LYS A 253 -27.09 11.85 -25.94
N LEU A 254 -28.30 12.39 -26.16
CA LEU A 254 -29.55 11.63 -26.15
C LEU A 254 -29.74 10.72 -27.38
N LEU A 255 -29.26 11.11 -28.57
CA LEU A 255 -29.34 10.25 -29.76
C LEU A 255 -28.27 9.16 -29.74
N LEU A 256 -27.13 9.44 -29.14
CA LEU A 256 -25.99 8.53 -29.07
C LEU A 256 -26.03 7.60 -27.85
N SER A 257 -26.82 7.90 -26.81
CA SER A 257 -26.86 7.09 -25.58
C SER A 257 -27.32 5.65 -25.86
N GLY A 258 -28.32 5.46 -26.71
CA GLY A 258 -28.81 4.12 -27.06
C GLY A 258 -27.86 3.31 -27.94
N LEU A 259 -26.97 3.98 -28.71
CA LEU A 259 -25.94 3.29 -29.52
C LEU A 259 -24.69 2.94 -28.72
N ARG A 260 -24.50 3.56 -27.54
CA ARG A 260 -23.30 3.43 -26.69
C ARG A 260 -23.52 2.50 -25.49
N GLN A 261 -24.73 1.98 -25.29
CA GLN A 261 -25.05 0.96 -24.29
C GLN A 261 -24.74 -0.42 -24.84
#